data_AF-A0A835V2X2-F1
#
_entry.id   AF-A0A835V2X2-F1
#
_cell.length_a   1.000
_cell.length_b   1.000
_cell.length_c   1.000
_cell.angle_alpha   90.00
_cell.angle_beta   90.00
_cell.angle_gamma   90.00
#
_symmetry.space_group_name_H-M   'P 1'
#
loop_
_entity.id
_entity.type
_entity.pdbx_description
1 polymer ?
#
loop_
_entity_poly.entity_id
_entity_poly.type
_entity_poly.pdbx_seq_one_letter_code
_entity_poly.pdbx_strand_id
1 'polypeptide(L)'
;MWALSIAQSRGITMPIRIGAHTQNKNILVPYADMLNHSFQPNCFLHWRYKDRMLEVMINAGQRVNKGDEMTINYLLGEKNDMFMERYGFSSPVNPCDVIKFSCNAKIHLDSFLSVFNISGLPEEYYHNNLLSRGEDSNFVDGTVIAAARTLPSWSDGDMPAVPSVERKAAKELQDECHQMLANFPTTSQEDKQILDSNQQRRRTREAAIKYRLDRKLFLEKVIQSLEMYQDRLLF
;
A
#
# COMPACT_ATOMS: atom_id res chain seq x y z
N MET A 1 -26.04 -3.13 13.51
CA MET A 1 -24.94 -2.87 12.56
C MET A 1 -24.05 -1.70 13.00
N TRP A 2 -24.60 -0.55 13.40
CA TRP A 2 -23.80 0.63 13.81
C TRP A 2 -22.68 0.34 14.83
N ALA A 3 -22.99 -0.34 15.94
CA ALA A 3 -22.00 -0.60 17.00
C ALA A 3 -20.80 -1.42 16.51
N LEU A 4 -21.04 -2.43 15.65
CA LEU A 4 -19.99 -3.23 15.05
C LEU A 4 -19.11 -2.38 14.12
N SER A 5 -19.73 -1.56 13.26
CA SER A 5 -19.00 -0.66 12.36
C SER A 5 -18.12 0.34 13.12
N ILE A 6 -18.60 0.89 14.24
CA ILE A 6 -17.80 1.76 15.11
C ILE A 6 -16.63 0.98 15.72
N ALA A 7 -16.89 -0.18 16.32
CA ALA A 7 -15.86 -0.99 16.94
C ALA A 7 -14.77 -1.42 15.95
N GLN A 8 -15.13 -1.72 14.69
CA GLN A 8 -14.19 -2.11 13.64
C GLN A 8 -13.38 -0.95 13.07
N SER A 9 -14.00 0.22 12.87
CA SER A 9 -13.37 1.37 12.19
C SER A 9 -12.68 2.36 13.13
N ARG A 10 -12.97 2.30 14.44
CA ARG A 10 -12.39 3.21 15.45
C ARG A 10 -11.64 2.47 16.56
N GLY A 11 -11.70 1.13 16.56
CA GLY A 11 -10.96 0.30 17.49
C GLY A 11 -9.47 0.31 17.15
N ILE A 12 -8.63 0.61 18.14
CA ILE A 12 -7.17 0.58 18.01
C ILE A 12 -6.66 -0.65 18.74
N THR A 13 -5.91 -1.50 18.03
CA THR A 13 -5.28 -2.69 18.61
C THR A 13 -4.04 -2.26 19.39
N MET A 14 -4.00 -2.60 20.68
CA MET A 14 -2.87 -2.33 21.56
C MET A 14 -2.43 -3.60 22.28
N PRO A 15 -1.12 -3.89 22.34
CA PRO A 15 -0.59 -4.91 23.24
C PRO A 15 -0.68 -4.41 24.69
N ILE A 16 -1.46 -5.09 25.51
CA ILE A 16 -1.64 -4.80 26.94
C ILE A 16 -1.06 -5.94 27.76
N ARG A 17 -0.19 -5.62 28.73
CA ARG A 17 0.34 -6.59 29.67
C ARG A 17 -0.68 -6.82 30.80
N ILE A 18 -1.18 -8.04 30.91
CA ILE A 18 -2.10 -8.48 31.96
C ILE A 18 -1.37 -9.58 32.75
N GLY A 19 -0.80 -9.21 33.90
CA GLY A 19 0.05 -10.10 34.69
C GLY A 19 1.31 -10.52 33.94
N ALA A 20 1.49 -11.83 33.75
CA ALA A 20 2.64 -12.40 33.04
C ALA A 20 2.47 -12.45 31.50
N HIS A 21 1.29 -12.11 30.96
CA HIS A 21 1.00 -12.24 29.53
C HIS A 21 0.78 -10.89 28.86
N THR A 22 1.24 -10.76 27.62
CA THR A 22 0.88 -9.66 26.73
C THR A 22 -0.26 -10.11 25.83
N GLN A 23 -1.37 -9.38 25.82
CA GLN A 23 -2.53 -9.66 24.97
C GLN A 23 -2.86 -8.44 24.12
N ASN A 24 -3.18 -8.67 22.85
CA ASN A 24 -3.72 -7.61 22.00
C ASN A 24 -5.18 -7.35 22.38
N LYS A 25 -5.51 -6.08 22.64
CA LYS A 25 -6.87 -5.62 22.96
C LYS A 25 -7.26 -4.50 22.02
N ASN A 26 -8.51 -4.50 21.59
CA ASN A 26 -9.09 -3.40 20.83
C ASN A 26 -9.72 -2.41 21.80
N ILE A 27 -9.30 -1.15 21.73
CA ILE A 27 -9.80 -0.08 22.59
C ILE A 27 -10.30 1.08 21.73
N LEU A 28 -11.35 1.75 22.21
CA LEU A 28 -11.78 3.03 21.65
C LEU A 28 -11.07 4.14 22.40
N VAL A 29 -10.35 4.98 21.67
CA VAL A 29 -9.57 6.08 22.25
C VAL A 29 -10.08 7.39 21.68
N PRO A 30 -10.93 8.12 22.43
CA PRO A 30 -11.42 9.41 21.99
C PRO A 30 -10.28 10.35 21.59
N TYR A 31 -10.51 11.18 20.57
CA TYR A 31 -9.55 12.09 19.95
C TYR A 31 -8.50 11.39 19.08
N ALA A 32 -7.84 10.33 19.58
CA ALA A 32 -6.88 9.57 18.79
C ALA A 32 -7.57 8.85 17.62
N ASP A 33 -8.80 8.38 17.83
CA ASP A 33 -9.63 7.74 16.83
C ASP A 33 -10.11 8.68 15.71
N MET A 34 -9.96 10.00 15.87
CA MET A 34 -10.35 11.01 14.87
C MET A 34 -9.27 11.27 13.81
N LEU A 35 -8.03 10.83 14.02
CA LEU A 35 -6.96 11.00 13.04
C LEU A 35 -7.21 10.09 11.85
N ASN A 36 -7.07 10.62 10.64
CA ASN A 36 -7.24 9.86 9.40
C ASN A 36 -6.03 8.98 9.09
N HIS A 37 -6.23 8.05 8.17
CA HIS A 37 -5.18 7.17 7.69
C HIS A 37 -4.24 7.88 6.70
N SER A 38 -2.95 7.60 6.80
CA SER A 38 -1.97 7.80 5.71
C SER A 38 -0.96 6.65 5.68
N PHE A 39 -0.51 6.29 4.49
CA PHE A 39 0.64 5.38 4.29
C PHE A 39 1.99 6.07 4.53
N GLN A 40 1.99 7.40 4.60
CA GLN A 40 3.10 8.24 5.05
C GLN A 40 2.61 9.06 6.25
N PRO A 41 2.34 8.41 7.39
CA PRO A 41 1.77 9.09 8.54
C PRO A 41 2.75 10.14 9.09
N ASN A 42 2.21 11.25 9.58
CA ASN A 42 3.01 12.27 10.26
C ASN A 42 2.93 12.18 11.79
N CYS A 43 2.04 11.33 12.31
CA CYS A 43 1.88 11.09 13.73
C CYS A 43 1.92 9.59 14.04
N PHE A 44 2.22 9.26 15.28
CA PHE A 44 2.12 7.90 15.82
C PHE A 44 1.55 7.94 17.24
N LEU A 45 0.93 6.82 17.63
CA LEU A 45 0.37 6.66 18.96
C LEU A 45 1.42 6.06 19.89
N HIS A 46 1.67 6.73 21.01
CA HIS A 46 2.50 6.24 22.08
C HIS A 46 1.65 6.00 23.32
N TRP A 47 1.83 4.83 23.93
CA TRP A 47 1.03 4.39 25.06
C TRP A 47 1.87 4.39 26.32
N ARG A 48 1.38 5.04 27.38
CA ARG A 48 2.05 5.12 28.67
C ARG A 48 1.12 4.63 29.77
N TYR A 49 1.59 3.64 30.52
CA TYR A 49 0.89 3.18 31.73
C TYR A 49 1.32 4.05 32.91
N LYS A 50 0.35 4.68 33.57
CA LYS A 50 0.59 5.48 34.77
C LYS A 50 -0.38 5.06 35.87
N ASP A 51 0.13 4.36 36.86
CA ASP A 51 -0.62 3.76 37.96
C ASP A 51 -1.82 2.92 37.47
N ARG A 52 -3.03 3.49 37.55
CA ARG A 52 -4.32 2.87 37.15
C ARG A 52 -4.92 3.50 35.88
N MET A 53 -4.14 4.30 35.14
CA MET A 53 -4.57 5.02 33.95
C MET A 53 -3.70 4.66 32.74
N LEU A 54 -4.35 4.47 31.60
CA LEU A 54 -3.69 4.38 30.30
C LEU A 54 -3.70 5.78 29.67
N GLU A 55 -2.52 6.34 29.47
CA GLU A 55 -2.34 7.58 28.71
C GLU A 55 -2.01 7.25 27.26
N VAL A 56 -2.76 7.86 26.34
CA VAL A 56 -2.53 7.74 24.90
C VAL A 56 -2.03 9.08 24.40
N MET A 57 -0.79 9.10 23.92
CA MET A 57 -0.14 10.29 23.40
C MET A 57 -0.11 10.22 21.87
N ILE A 58 -0.45 11.33 21.22
CA ILE A 58 -0.29 11.49 19.78
C ILE A 58 0.99 12.29 19.59
N ASN A 59 2.03 11.63 19.09
CA ASN A 59 3.33 12.24 18.88
C ASN A 59 3.52 12.51 17.39
N ALA A 60 4.00 13.70 17.05
CA ALA A 60 4.43 14.01 15.69
C ALA A 60 5.74 13.28 15.40
N GLY A 61 5.76 12.47 14.34
CA GLY A 61 6.96 11.81 13.83
C GLY A 61 7.77 12.68 12.87
N GLN A 62 7.15 13.75 12.36
CA GLN A 62 7.75 14.75 11.48
C GLN A 62 7.15 16.12 11.77
N ARG A 63 7.71 17.18 11.17
CA ARG A 63 7.16 18.54 11.33
C ARG A 63 5.73 18.59 10.76
N VAL A 64 4.77 19.04 11.57
CA VAL A 64 3.38 19.31 11.19
C VAL A 64 3.14 20.81 11.27
N ASN A 65 2.86 21.46 10.15
CA ASN A 65 2.62 22.90 10.10
C ASN A 65 1.14 23.21 10.38
N LYS A 66 0.86 24.49 10.68
CA LYS A 66 -0.52 24.95 10.86
C LYS A 66 -1.30 24.76 9.56
N GLY A 67 -2.37 23.97 9.63
CA GLY A 67 -3.22 23.63 8.48
C GLY A 67 -2.96 22.23 7.91
N ASP A 68 -1.85 21.59 8.28
CA ASP A 68 -1.57 20.21 7.88
C ASP A 68 -2.49 19.24 8.64
N GLU A 69 -2.99 18.23 7.95
CA GLU A 69 -3.77 17.16 8.57
C GLU A 69 -2.86 16.22 9.36
N MET A 70 -3.23 15.90 10.60
CA MET A 70 -2.55 14.88 11.41
C MET A 70 -3.08 13.49 11.04
N THR A 71 -2.18 12.58 10.64
CA THR A 71 -2.51 11.25 10.16
C THR A 71 -1.69 10.17 10.84
N ILE A 72 -2.29 8.98 10.96
CA ILE A 72 -1.66 7.77 11.51
C ILE A 72 -1.78 6.62 10.49
N ASN A 73 -1.02 5.55 10.69
CA ASN A 73 -1.24 4.31 9.94
C ASN A 73 -2.25 3.42 10.72
N TYR A 74 -3.37 3.05 10.11
CA TYR A 74 -4.43 2.27 10.75
C TYR A 74 -4.10 0.78 10.80
N LEU A 75 -3.66 0.25 9.66
CA LEU A 75 -3.40 -1.16 9.45
C LEU A 75 -2.07 -1.29 8.73
N LEU A 76 -1.01 -1.36 9.52
CA LEU A 76 0.33 -1.58 8.97
C LEU A 76 0.36 -2.94 8.26
N GLY A 77 0.78 -2.96 6.99
CA GLY A 77 0.94 -4.20 6.25
C GLY A 77 -0.31 -4.73 5.54
N GLU A 78 -1.46 -4.06 5.66
CA GLU A 78 -2.72 -4.58 5.12
C GLU A 78 -3.08 -4.07 3.72
N LYS A 79 -3.87 -4.88 3.01
CA LYS A 79 -4.29 -4.68 1.62
C LYS A 79 -5.54 -3.80 1.52
N ASN A 80 -5.82 -3.30 0.32
CA ASN A 80 -6.98 -2.44 0.08
C ASN A 80 -8.33 -3.14 0.34
N ASP A 81 -8.43 -4.47 0.25
CA ASP A 81 -9.64 -5.21 0.62
C ASP A 81 -9.97 -5.07 2.11
N MET A 82 -8.96 -5.15 2.98
CA MET A 82 -9.09 -4.94 4.42
C MET A 82 -9.49 -3.50 4.77
N PHE A 83 -8.91 -2.51 4.08
CA PHE A 83 -9.31 -1.10 4.24
C PHE A 83 -10.75 -0.87 3.78
N MET A 84 -11.16 -1.49 2.67
CA MET A 84 -12.51 -1.38 2.16
C MET A 84 -13.53 -2.06 3.10
N GLU A 85 -13.21 -3.24 3.62
CA GLU A 85 -14.09 -3.98 4.54
C GLU A 85 -14.27 -3.25 5.88
N ARG A 86 -13.18 -2.72 6.47
CA ARG A 86 -13.21 -2.15 7.82
C ARG A 86 -13.51 -0.65 7.85
N TYR A 87 -13.03 0.10 6.88
CA TYR A 87 -13.09 1.56 6.88
C TYR A 87 -13.86 2.15 5.68
N GLY A 88 -14.19 1.34 4.67
CA GLY A 88 -14.95 1.79 3.52
C GLY A 88 -14.17 2.71 2.57
N PHE A 89 -12.84 2.57 2.52
CA PHE A 89 -12.00 3.29 1.57
C PHE A 89 -10.89 2.39 1.01
N SER A 90 -10.27 2.86 -0.07
CA SER A 90 -9.06 2.30 -0.65
C SER A 90 -8.11 3.42 -1.06
N SER A 91 -6.86 3.05 -1.31
CA SER A 91 -5.85 3.98 -1.82
C SER A 91 -5.11 3.37 -3.00
N PRO A 92 -4.93 4.12 -4.10
CA PRO A 92 -4.13 3.65 -5.21
C PRO A 92 -2.66 3.56 -4.86
N VAL A 93 -2.17 4.16 -3.76
CA VAL A 93 -0.76 4.16 -3.34
C VAL A 93 -0.50 3.30 -2.08
N ASN A 94 -1.35 2.31 -1.81
CA ASN A 94 -1.13 1.38 -0.70
C ASN A 94 0.12 0.52 -0.99
N PRO A 95 1.19 0.61 -0.17
CA PRO A 95 2.43 -0.13 -0.39
C PRO A 95 2.33 -1.63 -0.10
N CYS A 96 1.23 -2.09 0.45
CA CYS A 96 1.01 -3.49 0.85
C CYS A 96 -0.09 -4.17 0.03
N ASP A 97 -0.62 -3.52 -1.01
CA ASP A 97 -1.61 -4.14 -1.89
C ASP A 97 -0.97 -5.28 -2.72
N VAL A 98 -1.81 -6.21 -3.20
CA VAL A 98 -1.32 -7.42 -3.88
C VAL A 98 -2.11 -7.79 -5.13
N ILE A 99 -1.39 -8.37 -6.07
CA ILE A 99 -1.87 -9.03 -7.28
C ILE A 99 -1.53 -10.51 -7.17
N LYS A 100 -2.49 -11.36 -7.52
CA LYS A 100 -2.29 -12.82 -7.51
C LYS A 100 -2.00 -13.26 -8.94
N PHE A 101 -0.72 -13.40 -9.25
CA PHE A 101 -0.29 -14.00 -10.52
C PHE A 101 -0.50 -15.51 -10.51
N SER A 102 -0.85 -16.04 -11.68
CA SER A 102 -1.09 -17.45 -11.94
C SER A 102 -0.06 -18.06 -12.88
N CYS A 103 0.70 -17.24 -13.61
CA CYS A 103 1.82 -17.70 -14.41
C CYS A 103 3.01 -18.13 -13.54
N ASN A 104 3.91 -18.90 -14.14
CA ASN A 104 5.14 -19.38 -13.50
C ASN A 104 6.34 -18.45 -13.73
N ALA A 105 6.13 -17.32 -14.41
CA ALA A 105 7.18 -16.34 -14.67
C ALA A 105 7.67 -15.75 -13.34
N LYS A 106 8.99 -15.58 -13.21
CA LYS A 106 9.61 -14.93 -12.06
C LYS A 106 10.70 -13.98 -12.52
N ILE A 107 10.80 -12.84 -11.86
CA ILE A 107 11.87 -11.87 -12.08
C ILE A 107 12.87 -11.89 -10.92
N HIS A 108 14.10 -11.46 -11.17
CA HIS A 108 15.11 -11.37 -10.13
C HIS A 108 14.82 -10.19 -9.19
N LEU A 109 14.62 -10.48 -7.89
CA LEU A 109 14.18 -9.48 -6.90
C LEU A 109 15.20 -8.34 -6.76
N ASP A 110 16.47 -8.67 -6.57
CA ASP A 110 17.49 -7.65 -6.29
C ASP A 110 17.74 -6.75 -7.51
N SER A 111 17.58 -7.30 -8.72
CA SER A 111 17.63 -6.50 -9.94
C SER A 111 16.45 -5.53 -10.01
N PHE A 112 15.23 -5.98 -9.67
CA PHE A 112 14.06 -5.11 -9.65
C PHE A 112 14.22 -3.99 -8.60
N LEU A 113 14.63 -4.34 -7.38
CA LEU A 113 14.87 -3.36 -6.31
C LEU A 113 15.92 -2.33 -6.71
N SER A 114 17.02 -2.77 -7.32
CA SER A 114 18.10 -1.92 -7.81
C SER A 114 17.62 -0.91 -8.86
N VAL A 115 16.82 -1.36 -9.84
CA VAL A 115 16.28 -0.48 -10.91
C VAL A 115 15.45 0.68 -10.35
N PHE A 116 14.73 0.46 -9.25
CA PHE A 116 13.87 1.46 -8.61
C PHE A 116 14.50 2.12 -7.37
N ASN A 117 15.78 1.86 -7.09
CA ASN A 117 16.47 2.33 -5.89
C ASN A 117 15.66 2.04 -4.60
N ILE A 118 15.07 0.85 -4.51
CA ILE A 118 14.35 0.38 -3.33
C ILE A 118 15.32 -0.40 -2.46
N SER A 119 15.26 -0.20 -1.15
CA SER A 119 16.12 -0.87 -0.17
C SER A 119 15.32 -1.26 1.07
N GLY A 120 15.84 -2.22 1.83
CA GLY A 120 15.22 -2.70 3.08
C GLY A 120 14.78 -4.15 3.01
N LEU A 121 14.01 -4.57 4.01
CA LEU A 121 13.35 -5.88 4.05
C LEU A 121 11.96 -5.79 3.41
N PRO A 122 11.35 -6.90 2.97
CA PRO A 122 10.00 -6.89 2.40
C PRO A 122 8.99 -6.11 3.24
N GLU A 123 9.05 -6.18 4.57
CA GLU A 123 8.16 -5.46 5.48
C GLU A 123 8.46 -3.96 5.56
N GLU A 124 9.69 -3.54 5.25
CA GLU A 124 10.24 -2.21 5.52
C GLU A 124 10.87 -1.55 4.29
N TYR A 125 10.50 -1.98 3.08
CA TYR A 125 11.00 -1.36 1.87
C TYR A 125 10.75 0.15 1.83
N TYR A 126 11.79 0.90 1.48
CA TYR A 126 11.76 2.34 1.29
C TYR A 126 12.46 2.73 -0.01
N HIS A 127 12.01 3.82 -0.61
CA HIS A 127 12.64 4.41 -1.78
C HIS A 127 13.82 5.30 -1.36
N ASN A 128 14.99 5.09 -1.96
CA ASN A 128 16.18 5.85 -1.66
C ASN A 128 16.31 7.06 -2.59
N ASN A 129 15.65 8.16 -2.20
CA ASN A 129 15.58 9.40 -2.99
C ASN A 129 16.97 9.98 -3.32
N LEU A 130 17.99 9.72 -2.49
CA LEU A 130 19.36 10.22 -2.70
C LEU A 130 20.04 9.63 -3.94
N LEU A 131 19.62 8.43 -4.35
CA LEU A 131 20.14 7.73 -5.53
C LEU A 131 19.29 7.98 -6.78
N SER A 132 18.12 8.61 -6.63
CA SER A 132 17.21 8.88 -7.74
C SER A 132 17.71 10.08 -8.58
N ARG A 133 17.75 9.92 -9.90
CA ARG A 133 18.01 11.02 -10.83
C ARG A 133 16.69 11.73 -11.13
N GLY A 134 16.51 12.96 -10.62
CA GLY A 134 15.47 13.91 -11.04
C GLY A 134 14.06 13.31 -11.16
N GLU A 135 13.63 13.00 -12.39
CA GLU A 135 12.29 12.52 -12.75
C GLU A 135 11.89 11.20 -12.07
N ASP A 136 12.86 10.35 -11.70
CA ASP A 136 12.61 9.04 -11.06
C ASP A 136 12.00 9.17 -9.64
N SER A 137 12.27 10.28 -8.95
CA SER A 137 11.82 10.52 -7.58
C SER A 137 10.30 10.57 -7.46
N ASN A 138 9.59 10.97 -8.52
CA ASN A 138 8.14 11.07 -8.52
C ASN A 138 7.45 9.78 -8.98
N PHE A 139 8.18 8.86 -9.62
CA PHE A 139 7.57 7.62 -10.10
C PHE A 139 7.43 6.58 -8.99
N VAL A 140 8.45 6.45 -8.12
CA VAL A 140 8.47 5.44 -7.06
C VAL A 140 7.66 5.92 -5.86
N ASP A 141 6.40 5.48 -5.81
CA ASP A 141 5.51 5.67 -4.68
C ASP A 141 5.21 4.33 -3.99
N GLY A 142 4.18 4.29 -3.14
CA GLY A 142 3.76 3.06 -2.48
C GLY A 142 3.45 1.92 -3.46
N THR A 143 2.91 2.19 -4.64
CA THR A 143 2.56 1.14 -5.62
C THR A 143 3.76 0.36 -6.13
N VAL A 144 4.89 1.03 -6.35
CA VAL A 144 6.10 0.38 -6.86
C VAL A 144 6.71 -0.48 -5.75
N ILE A 145 6.60 -0.03 -4.50
CA ILE A 145 6.94 -0.84 -3.32
C ILE A 145 6.01 -2.06 -3.21
N ALA A 146 4.70 -1.88 -3.46
CA ALA A 146 3.74 -2.98 -3.49
C ALA A 146 4.05 -3.97 -4.63
N ALA A 147 4.48 -3.46 -5.79
CA ALA A 147 4.93 -4.27 -6.91
C ALA A 147 6.14 -5.13 -6.53
N ALA A 148 7.16 -4.55 -5.88
CA ALA A 148 8.34 -5.28 -5.41
C ALA A 148 7.98 -6.44 -4.46
N ARG A 149 6.92 -6.29 -3.64
CA ARG A 149 6.43 -7.33 -2.72
C ARG A 149 5.60 -8.41 -3.38
N THR A 150 4.95 -8.06 -4.48
CA THR A 150 3.88 -8.85 -5.08
C THR A 150 4.35 -9.66 -6.28
N LEU A 151 5.28 -9.10 -7.05
CA LEU A 151 5.78 -9.74 -8.26
C LEU A 151 6.42 -11.09 -7.90
N PRO A 152 6.09 -12.17 -8.61
CA PRO A 152 6.76 -13.45 -8.42
C PRO A 152 8.24 -13.26 -8.68
N SER A 153 9.06 -13.55 -7.68
CA SER A 153 10.47 -13.29 -7.75
C SER A 153 11.31 -14.43 -7.20
N TRP A 154 12.58 -14.40 -7.54
CA TRP A 154 13.63 -15.27 -7.02
C TRP A 154 14.82 -14.40 -6.60
N SER A 155 15.61 -14.89 -5.63
CA SER A 155 16.86 -14.26 -5.16
C SER A 155 17.74 -15.41 -4.68
N ASP A 156 18.54 -15.94 -5.60
CA ASP A 156 19.62 -16.87 -5.27
C ASP A 156 20.89 -16.03 -5.29
N GLY A 157 21.42 -15.71 -4.10
CA GLY A 157 22.39 -14.60 -3.89
C GLY A 157 23.68 -14.62 -4.73
N ASP A 158 24.01 -15.75 -5.37
CA ASP A 158 25.20 -15.88 -6.23
C ASP A 158 24.88 -15.92 -7.73
N MET A 159 23.61 -15.95 -8.15
CA MET A 159 23.22 -16.08 -9.56
C MET A 159 22.72 -14.74 -10.13
N PRO A 160 23.47 -14.11 -11.06
CA PRO A 160 23.03 -12.87 -11.66
C PRO A 160 21.81 -13.09 -12.57
N ALA A 161 20.94 -12.10 -12.63
CA ALA A 161 19.79 -12.11 -13.51
C ALA A 161 20.24 -12.13 -14.98
N VAL A 162 19.71 -13.04 -15.79
CA VAL A 162 20.02 -13.10 -17.22
C VAL A 162 19.05 -12.18 -17.97
N PRO A 163 19.51 -11.09 -18.61
CA PRO A 163 18.61 -10.06 -19.16
C PRO A 163 17.56 -10.58 -20.15
N SER A 164 17.90 -11.58 -20.97
CA SER A 164 16.95 -12.18 -21.92
C SER A 164 15.83 -12.96 -21.24
N VAL A 165 16.15 -13.67 -20.15
CA VAL A 165 15.18 -14.43 -19.34
C VAL A 165 14.30 -13.47 -18.56
N GLU A 166 14.90 -12.45 -17.94
CA GLU A 166 14.18 -11.41 -17.20
C GLU A 166 13.21 -10.64 -18.09
N ARG A 167 13.61 -10.23 -19.29
CA ARG A 167 12.71 -9.55 -20.24
C ARG A 167 11.54 -10.44 -20.63
N LYS A 168 11.78 -11.73 -20.88
CA LYS A 168 10.71 -12.69 -21.17
C LYS A 168 9.75 -12.84 -19.99
N ALA A 169 10.28 -13.02 -18.78
CA ALA A 169 9.47 -13.16 -17.57
C ALA A 169 8.65 -11.90 -17.27
N ALA A 170 9.27 -10.72 -17.36
CA ALA A 170 8.58 -9.44 -17.20
C ALA A 170 7.46 -9.27 -18.22
N LYS A 171 7.68 -9.69 -19.48
CA LYS A 171 6.66 -9.63 -20.53
C LYS A 171 5.48 -10.57 -20.24
N GLU A 172 5.74 -11.80 -19.79
CA GLU A 172 4.68 -12.73 -19.37
C GLU A 172 3.84 -12.17 -18.21
N LEU A 173 4.48 -11.52 -17.23
CA LEU A 173 3.79 -10.86 -16.12
C LEU A 173 2.95 -9.65 -16.58
N GLN A 174 3.47 -8.85 -17.54
CA GLN A 174 2.71 -7.75 -18.14
C GLN A 174 1.47 -8.26 -18.87
N ASP A 175 1.61 -9.32 -19.67
CA ASP A 175 0.50 -9.87 -20.45
C ASP A 175 -0.60 -10.42 -19.51
N GLU A 176 -0.22 -11.03 -18.38
CA GLU A 176 -1.19 -11.43 -17.34
C GLU A 176 -1.88 -10.21 -16.70
N CYS A 177 -1.15 -9.12 -16.42
CA CYS A 177 -1.76 -7.88 -15.91
C CYS A 177 -2.77 -7.29 -16.92
N HIS A 178 -2.45 -7.32 -18.21
CA HIS A 178 -3.37 -6.89 -19.26
C HIS A 178 -4.62 -7.76 -19.34
N GLN A 179 -4.49 -9.09 -19.17
CA GLN A 179 -5.64 -9.99 -19.08
C GLN A 179 -6.50 -9.68 -17.86
N MET A 180 -5.89 -9.41 -16.70
CA MET A 180 -6.60 -8.99 -15.49
C MET A 180 -7.36 -7.68 -15.70
N LEU A 181 -6.76 -6.70 -16.38
CA LEU A 181 -7.42 -5.45 -16.74
C LEU A 181 -8.61 -5.66 -17.69
N ALA A 182 -8.45 -6.53 -18.69
CA ALA A 182 -9.51 -6.86 -19.65
C ALA A 182 -10.72 -7.57 -19.00
N ASN A 183 -10.51 -8.27 -17.88
CA ASN A 183 -11.58 -8.90 -17.11
C ASN A 183 -12.46 -7.90 -16.35
N PHE A 184 -12.06 -6.63 -16.22
CA PHE A 184 -12.92 -5.62 -15.63
C PHE A 184 -14.01 -5.19 -16.62
N PRO A 185 -15.26 -4.96 -16.15
CA PRO A 185 -16.36 -4.54 -17.03
C PRO A 185 -16.26 -3.08 -17.50
N THR A 186 -15.26 -2.33 -17.05
CA THR A 186 -15.11 -0.88 -17.28
C THR A 186 -13.64 -0.50 -17.28
N THR A 187 -13.26 0.54 -18.02
CA THR A 187 -11.88 1.08 -18.08
C THR A 187 -11.58 2.02 -16.91
N SER A 188 -10.30 2.29 -16.62
CA SER A 188 -9.90 3.26 -15.58
C SER A 188 -10.41 4.67 -15.90
N GLN A 189 -10.44 5.05 -17.17
CA GLN A 189 -10.97 6.33 -17.63
C GLN A 189 -12.50 6.43 -17.43
N GLU A 190 -13.25 5.37 -17.75
CA GLU A 190 -14.69 5.32 -17.47
C GLU A 190 -14.98 5.46 -15.98
N ASP A 191 -14.21 4.81 -15.11
CA ASP A 191 -14.40 4.92 -13.67
C ASP A 191 -14.14 6.33 -13.14
N LYS A 192 -13.11 7.00 -13.67
CA LYS A 192 -12.85 8.41 -13.36
C LYS A 192 -14.00 9.30 -13.82
N GLN A 193 -14.45 9.15 -15.07
CA GLN A 193 -15.59 9.90 -15.62
C GLN A 193 -16.88 9.65 -14.83
N ILE A 194 -17.10 8.40 -14.41
CA ILE A 194 -18.15 8.05 -13.48
C ILE A 194 -17.91 8.92 -12.24
N LEU A 195 -16.84 8.75 -11.46
CA LEU A 195 -16.59 9.52 -10.23
C LEU A 195 -16.84 11.03 -10.38
N ASP A 196 -16.36 11.65 -11.45
CA ASP A 196 -16.46 13.10 -11.69
C ASP A 196 -17.89 13.57 -12.03
N SER A 197 -18.69 12.75 -12.74
CA SER A 197 -19.97 13.17 -13.34
C SER A 197 -21.18 13.19 -12.40
N ASN A 198 -21.13 12.59 -11.20
CA ASN A 198 -22.29 12.58 -10.29
C ASN A 198 -21.96 13.19 -8.94
N GLN A 199 -22.43 14.41 -8.73
CA GLN A 199 -22.35 15.12 -7.45
C GLN A 199 -23.29 14.57 -6.36
N GLN A 200 -24.26 13.68 -6.69
CA GLN A 200 -25.29 13.18 -5.76
C GLN A 200 -25.21 11.67 -5.46
N ARG A 201 -24.04 11.04 -5.61
CA ARG A 201 -23.91 9.60 -5.32
C ARG A 201 -23.91 9.30 -3.82
N ARG A 202 -24.44 8.11 -3.49
CA ARG A 202 -24.24 7.50 -2.16
C ARG A 202 -22.76 7.22 -1.97
N ARG A 203 -22.20 7.58 -0.80
CA ARG A 203 -20.79 7.34 -0.43
C ARG A 203 -20.35 5.89 -0.61
N THR A 204 -21.24 4.93 -0.35
CA THR A 204 -20.94 3.50 -0.54
C THR A 204 -20.71 3.12 -2.01
N ARG A 205 -21.46 3.72 -2.93
CA ARG A 205 -21.28 3.52 -4.37
C ARG A 205 -19.97 4.15 -4.83
N GLU A 206 -19.68 5.35 -4.34
CA GLU A 206 -18.42 6.05 -4.62
C GLU A 206 -17.21 5.23 -4.17
N ALA A 207 -17.22 4.72 -2.93
CA ALA A 207 -16.16 3.86 -2.39
C ALA A 207 -15.97 2.57 -3.21
N ALA A 208 -17.05 1.93 -3.65
CA ALA A 208 -16.96 0.73 -4.49
C ALA A 208 -16.36 1.03 -5.89
N ILE A 209 -16.73 2.16 -6.51
CA ILE A 209 -16.14 2.58 -7.79
C ILE A 209 -14.67 2.96 -7.60
N LYS A 210 -14.35 3.68 -6.52
CA LYS A 210 -12.96 4.02 -6.17
C LYS A 210 -12.11 2.77 -5.94
N TYR A 211 -12.61 1.78 -5.21
CA TYR A 211 -11.92 0.50 -5.01
C TYR A 211 -11.63 -0.21 -6.33
N ARG A 212 -12.61 -0.25 -7.24
CA ARG A 212 -12.42 -0.82 -8.58
C ARG A 212 -11.39 -0.03 -9.39
N LEU A 213 -11.44 1.31 -9.33
CA LEU A 213 -10.49 2.18 -10.01
C LEU A 213 -9.07 1.98 -9.48
N ASP A 214 -8.89 2.01 -8.16
CA ASP A 214 -7.59 1.86 -7.50
C ASP A 214 -6.94 0.52 -7.88
N ARG A 215 -7.71 -0.57 -7.96
CA ARG A 215 -7.20 -1.87 -8.45
C ARG A 215 -6.69 -1.82 -9.89
N LYS A 216 -7.38 -1.09 -10.78
CA LYS A 216 -6.94 -0.91 -12.17
C LYS A 216 -5.70 -0.04 -12.25
N LEU A 217 -5.66 1.07 -11.51
CA LEU A 217 -4.49 1.94 -11.42
C LEU A 217 -3.27 1.18 -10.89
N PHE A 218 -3.46 0.30 -9.91
CA PHE A 218 -2.38 -0.54 -9.41
C PHE A 218 -1.84 -1.48 -10.50
N LEU A 219 -2.71 -2.19 -11.23
CA LEU A 219 -2.30 -3.03 -12.36
C LEU A 219 -1.58 -2.24 -13.46
N GLU A 220 -2.10 -1.09 -13.87
CA GLU A 220 -1.49 -0.20 -14.86
C GLU A 220 -0.09 0.25 -14.41
N LYS A 221 0.07 0.58 -13.14
CA LYS A 221 1.34 1.00 -12.56
C LYS A 221 2.34 -0.15 -12.46
N VAL A 222 1.90 -1.37 -12.16
CA VAL A 222 2.75 -2.57 -12.23
C VAL A 222 3.21 -2.85 -13.66
N ILE A 223 2.34 -2.70 -14.66
CA ILE A 223 2.72 -2.84 -16.08
C ILE A 223 3.82 -1.84 -16.44
N GLN A 224 3.65 -0.57 -16.04
CA GLN A 224 4.66 0.47 -16.24
C GLN A 224 5.97 0.17 -15.51
N SER A 225 5.92 -0.33 -14.26
CA SER A 225 7.11 -0.75 -13.54
C SER A 225 7.84 -1.91 -14.25
N LEU A 226 7.10 -2.89 -14.78
CA LEU A 226 7.70 -3.99 -15.56
C LEU A 226 8.28 -3.52 -16.89
N GLU A 227 7.73 -2.48 -17.51
CA GLU A 227 8.25 -1.88 -18.74
C GLU A 227 9.58 -1.16 -18.46
N MET A 228 9.57 -0.29 -17.44
CA MET A 228 10.79 0.38 -16.98
C MET A 228 11.87 -0.61 -16.52
N TYR A 229 11.48 -1.72 -15.90
CA TYR A 229 12.40 -2.79 -15.52
C TYR A 229 13.08 -3.41 -16.75
N GLN A 230 12.31 -3.73 -17.80
CA GLN A 230 12.85 -4.28 -19.05
C GLN A 230 13.82 -3.34 -19.76
N ASP A 231 13.53 -2.04 -19.75
CA ASP A 231 14.35 -1.00 -20.39
C ASP A 231 15.64 -0.72 -19.62
N ARG A 232 15.59 -0.76 -18.28
CA ARG A 232 16.71 -0.42 -17.40
C ARG A 232 17.58 -1.61 -17.02
N LEU A 233 17.16 -2.84 -17.35
CA LEU A 233 18.00 -4.03 -17.26
C LEU A 233 19.25 -3.86 -18.15
N LEU A 234 20.34 -3.45 -17.53
CA LEU A 234 21.67 -3.39 -18.13
C LEU A 234 22.15 -4.82 -18.43
N PHE A 235 22.91 -4.96 -19.52
CA PHE A 235 23.45 -6.24 -20.03
C PHE A 235 24.36 -6.95 -19.03
#